data_AF-A0A1F0QR79-F1
#
_entry.id   AF-A0A1F0QR79-F1
#
_cell.length_a   1.000
_cell.length_b   1.000
_cell.length_c   1.000
_cell.angle_alpha   90.00
_cell.angle_beta   90.00
_cell.angle_gamma   90.00
#
_symmetry.space_group_name_H-M   'P 1'
#
loop_
_entity.id
_entity.type
_entity.pdbx_description
1 polymer ?
#
loop_
_entity_poly.entity_id
_entity_poly.type
_entity_poly.pdbx_seq_one_letter_code
_entity_poly.pdbx_strand_id
1 'polypeptide(L)'
;MHKIAAELRHRELTQEIYNIGDEVVDYIEHLIEAIEDWDDELSLDCLAELGDIVEDARVDSGRCVGELIGLRQALVSGLKSGTISAASSGDNDVEEPKQLTARALAEGLPISGPPVVVSELAETLRGRTAAVAAYLRELVEYVLAQTDAVARNLDVVSLPNLYKRAGESSLIAVQAWRHTVVEAHPAFVRTMRGHNPPPFLEERARIDAVVARVRAKRQKQAATTA
;
A
#
# COMPACT_ATOMS: atom_id res chain seq x y z
N MET A 1 -29.50 26.16 -1.97
CA MET A 1 -28.71 25.55 -3.07
C MET A 1 -27.28 25.22 -2.64
N HIS A 2 -26.54 26.12 -1.96
CA HIS A 2 -25.14 25.89 -1.56
C HIS A 2 -24.88 24.74 -0.56
N LYS A 3 -25.82 24.45 0.35
CA LYS A 3 -25.64 23.39 1.37
C LYS A 3 -25.58 21.98 0.77
N ILE A 4 -26.48 21.67 -0.16
CA ILE A 4 -26.54 20.34 -0.82
C ILE A 4 -25.26 20.09 -1.64
N ALA A 5 -24.74 21.12 -2.31
CA ALA A 5 -23.48 21.02 -3.06
C ALA A 5 -22.27 20.80 -2.13
N ALA A 6 -22.22 21.48 -0.98
CA ALA A 6 -21.16 21.31 0.00
C ALA A 6 -21.18 19.92 0.67
N GLU A 7 -22.38 19.39 0.99
CA GLU A 7 -22.56 18.04 1.53
C GLU A 7 -22.17 16.96 0.51
N LEU A 8 -22.49 17.16 -0.78
CA LEU A 8 -22.04 16.26 -1.83
C LEU A 8 -20.52 16.26 -1.95
N ARG A 9 -19.91 17.44 -2.03
CA ARG A 9 -18.45 17.58 -2.13
C ARG A 9 -17.71 16.98 -0.93
N HIS A 10 -18.26 17.15 0.28
CA HIS A 10 -17.71 16.49 1.47
C HIS A 10 -17.70 14.96 1.33
N ARG A 11 -18.79 14.36 0.82
CA ARG A 11 -18.85 12.90 0.60
C ARG A 11 -17.87 12.45 -0.47
N GLU A 12 -17.77 13.18 -1.59
CA GLU A 12 -16.81 12.89 -2.66
C GLU A 12 -15.37 12.87 -2.13
N LEU A 13 -14.96 13.91 -1.41
CA LEU A 13 -13.61 13.98 -0.84
C LEU A 13 -13.34 12.93 0.23
N THR A 14 -14.36 12.54 0.99
CA THR A 14 -14.24 11.45 1.97
C THR A 14 -14.02 10.12 1.24
N GLN A 15 -14.75 9.88 0.15
CA GLN A 15 -14.53 8.70 -0.69
C GLN A 15 -13.16 8.72 -1.35
N GLU A 16 -12.69 9.88 -1.79
CA GLU A 16 -11.36 10.04 -2.39
C GLU A 16 -10.25 9.65 -1.41
N ILE A 17 -10.39 9.99 -0.12
CA ILE A 17 -9.44 9.54 0.92
C ILE A 17 -9.36 8.01 0.98
N TYR A 18 -10.50 7.31 0.95
CA TYR A 18 -10.51 5.84 0.95
C TYR A 18 -9.88 5.28 -0.33
N ASN A 19 -10.25 5.81 -1.50
CA ASN A 19 -9.69 5.35 -2.77
C ASN A 19 -8.16 5.47 -2.80
N ILE A 20 -7.61 6.57 -2.28
CA ILE A 20 -6.15 6.76 -2.18
C ILE A 20 -5.52 5.73 -1.24
N GLY A 21 -6.13 5.47 -0.08
CA GLY A 21 -5.63 4.49 0.87
C GLY A 21 -5.66 3.06 0.31
N ASP A 22 -6.75 2.71 -0.38
CA ASP A 22 -6.94 1.43 -1.05
C ASP A 22 -5.86 1.25 -2.15
N GLU A 23 -5.59 2.27 -2.97
CA GLU A 23 -4.56 2.20 -4.01
C GLU A 23 -3.15 1.98 -3.44
N VAL A 24 -2.78 2.66 -2.34
CA VAL A 24 -1.49 2.44 -1.67
C VAL A 24 -1.39 0.98 -1.17
N VAL A 25 -2.47 0.46 -0.61
CA VAL A 25 -2.53 -0.90 -0.06
C VAL A 25 -2.45 -1.95 -1.16
N ASP A 26 -3.18 -1.79 -2.26
CA ASP A 26 -3.14 -2.69 -3.42
C ASP A 26 -1.69 -2.89 -3.91
N TYR A 27 -0.89 -1.82 -3.94
CA TYR A 27 0.52 -1.91 -4.36
C TYR A 27 1.44 -2.54 -3.30
N ILE A 28 1.10 -2.46 -2.01
CA ILE A 28 1.78 -3.25 -0.97
C ILE A 28 1.40 -4.73 -1.11
N GLU A 29 0.16 -5.06 -1.49
CA GLU A 29 -0.28 -6.42 -1.76
C GLU A 29 0.42 -7.02 -2.99
N HIS A 30 0.59 -6.27 -4.07
CA HIS A 30 1.41 -6.72 -5.22
C HIS A 30 2.84 -7.10 -4.80
N LEU A 31 3.43 -6.33 -3.89
CA LEU A 31 4.75 -6.60 -3.35
C LEU A 31 4.77 -7.88 -2.49
N ILE A 32 3.73 -8.11 -1.68
CA ILE A 32 3.56 -9.36 -0.92
C ILE A 32 3.50 -10.55 -1.89
N GLU A 33 2.67 -10.47 -2.93
CA GLU A 33 2.51 -11.54 -3.91
C GLU A 33 3.83 -11.85 -4.62
N ALA A 34 4.60 -10.82 -5.03
CA ALA A 34 5.90 -11.00 -5.67
C ALA A 34 6.95 -11.67 -4.75
N ILE A 35 6.98 -11.29 -3.46
CA ILE A 35 7.86 -11.90 -2.46
C ILE A 35 7.49 -13.37 -2.21
N GLU A 36 6.20 -13.67 -2.13
CA GLU A 36 5.71 -15.04 -1.93
C GLU A 36 5.95 -15.93 -3.15
N ASP A 37 6.01 -15.35 -4.35
CA ASP A 37 6.46 -16.02 -5.56
C ASP A 37 7.98 -16.17 -5.68
N TRP A 38 8.75 -15.58 -4.75
CA TRP A 38 10.22 -15.57 -4.77
C TRP A 38 10.83 -14.84 -5.97
N ASP A 39 10.09 -13.90 -6.55
CA ASP A 39 10.53 -13.15 -7.72
C ASP A 39 11.17 -11.81 -7.28
N ASP A 40 12.51 -11.79 -7.17
CA ASP A 40 13.27 -10.59 -6.80
C ASP A 40 13.04 -9.44 -7.79
N GLU A 41 13.03 -9.74 -9.10
CA GLU A 41 12.88 -8.75 -10.15
C GLU A 41 11.50 -8.11 -10.06
N LEU A 42 10.46 -8.94 -9.96
CA LEU A 42 9.09 -8.45 -9.82
C LEU A 42 8.89 -7.68 -8.51
N SER A 43 9.53 -8.10 -7.41
CA SER A 43 9.43 -7.39 -6.13
C SER A 43 10.02 -5.98 -6.22
N LEU A 44 11.10 -5.79 -6.99
CA LEU A 44 11.71 -4.48 -7.22
C LEU A 44 10.85 -3.62 -8.13
N ASP A 45 10.24 -4.20 -9.15
CA ASP A 45 9.29 -3.50 -10.02
C ASP A 45 8.06 -3.04 -9.22
N CYS A 46 7.45 -3.91 -8.41
CA CYS A 46 6.34 -3.55 -7.54
C CYS A 46 6.72 -2.49 -6.51
N LEU A 47 7.93 -2.55 -5.94
CA LEU A 47 8.42 -1.55 -5.00
C LEU A 47 8.64 -0.17 -5.68
N ALA A 48 9.11 -0.16 -6.93
CA ALA A 48 9.24 1.08 -7.70
C ALA A 48 7.87 1.68 -8.02
N GLU A 49 6.91 0.86 -8.48
CA GLU A 49 5.54 1.29 -8.74
C GLU A 49 4.88 1.82 -7.44
N LEU A 50 5.07 1.15 -6.29
CA LEU A 50 4.60 1.64 -4.98
C LEU A 50 5.20 3.02 -4.64
N GLY A 51 6.46 3.27 -5.00
CA GLY A 51 7.10 4.56 -4.79
C GLY A 51 6.39 5.70 -5.51
N ASP A 52 6.00 5.48 -6.77
CA ASP A 52 5.24 6.45 -7.55
C ASP A 52 3.84 6.68 -6.94
N ILE A 53 3.14 5.60 -6.59
CA ILE A 53 1.82 5.66 -5.95
C ILE A 53 1.86 6.39 -4.61
N VAL A 54 2.89 6.18 -3.80
CA VAL A 54 3.06 6.88 -2.52
C VAL A 54 3.25 8.38 -2.74
N GLU A 55 4.01 8.81 -3.75
CA GLU A 55 4.17 10.25 -4.03
C GLU A 55 2.86 10.90 -4.48
N ASP A 56 2.09 10.25 -5.35
CA ASP A 56 0.78 10.74 -5.78
C ASP A 56 -0.20 10.79 -4.58
N ALA A 57 -0.29 9.71 -3.80
CA ALA A 57 -1.12 9.62 -2.61
C ALA A 57 -0.82 10.73 -1.59
N ARG A 58 0.46 11.12 -1.43
CA ARG A 58 0.87 12.21 -0.54
C ARG A 58 0.30 13.55 -0.98
N VAL A 59 0.39 13.85 -2.28
CA VAL A 59 -0.10 15.11 -2.84
C VAL A 59 -1.62 15.17 -2.76
N ASP A 60 -2.28 14.11 -3.21
CA ASP A 60 -3.73 14.08 -3.37
C ASP A 60 -4.46 14.01 -2.02
N SER A 61 -3.96 13.22 -1.07
CA SER A 61 -4.53 13.18 0.27
C SER A 61 -4.39 14.51 1.01
N GLY A 62 -3.24 15.18 0.88
CA GLY A 62 -3.03 16.51 1.45
C GLY A 62 -4.01 17.54 0.90
N ARG A 63 -4.29 17.49 -0.41
CA ARG A 63 -5.31 18.32 -1.06
C ARG A 63 -6.72 18.00 -0.55
N CYS A 64 -7.09 16.72 -0.49
CA CYS A 64 -8.41 16.29 -0.03
C CYS A 64 -8.69 16.70 1.40
N VAL A 65 -7.73 16.47 2.31
CA VAL A 65 -7.83 16.87 3.72
C VAL A 65 -7.95 18.39 3.85
N GLY A 66 -7.12 19.16 3.15
CA GLY A 66 -7.19 20.62 3.17
C GLY A 66 -8.56 21.16 2.71
N GLU A 67 -9.11 20.60 1.64
CA GLU A 67 -10.43 20.99 1.15
C GLU A 67 -11.55 20.60 2.15
N LEU A 68 -11.49 19.41 2.74
CA LEU A 68 -12.44 18.97 3.76
C LEU A 68 -12.43 19.85 5.01
N ILE A 69 -11.25 20.27 5.49
CA ILE A 69 -11.12 21.21 6.61
C ILE A 69 -11.82 22.54 6.26
N GLY A 70 -11.56 23.07 5.06
CA GLY A 70 -12.20 24.30 4.59
C GLY A 70 -13.72 24.19 4.50
N LEU A 71 -14.24 23.08 3.97
CA LEU A 71 -15.67 22.80 3.90
C LEU A 71 -16.31 22.70 5.28
N ARG A 72 -15.69 22.00 6.24
CA ARG A 72 -16.17 21.91 7.62
C ARG A 72 -16.22 23.29 8.28
N GLN A 73 -15.19 24.11 8.11
CA GLN A 73 -15.18 25.49 8.64
C GLN A 73 -16.25 26.38 8.01
N ALA A 74 -16.46 26.30 6.69
CA ALA A 74 -17.49 27.07 5.98
C ALA A 74 -18.91 26.65 6.43
N LEU A 75 -19.15 25.35 6.60
CA LEU A 75 -20.43 24.83 7.10
C LEU A 75 -20.67 25.26 8.55
N VAL A 76 -19.67 25.14 9.44
CA VAL A 76 -19.77 25.52 10.86
C VAL A 76 -19.93 27.04 11.04
N SER A 77 -19.19 27.85 10.28
CA SER A 77 -19.31 29.31 10.34
C SER A 77 -20.66 29.82 9.82
N GLY A 78 -21.26 29.15 8.84
CA GLY A 78 -22.65 29.36 8.43
C GLY A 78 -23.69 28.86 9.45
N LEU A 79 -23.31 27.97 10.37
CA LEU A 79 -24.15 27.34 11.40
C LEU A 79 -24.07 28.00 12.79
N LYS A 80 -23.28 29.07 12.98
CA LYS A 80 -23.24 29.86 14.24
C LYS A 80 -24.53 30.68 14.50
N SER A 81 -25.68 30.02 14.36
CA SER A 81 -26.93 30.24 15.09
C SER A 81 -27.26 29.07 16.04
N GLY A 82 -26.40 28.06 16.21
CA GLY A 82 -26.66 26.97 17.16
C GLY A 82 -25.39 26.21 17.54
N THR A 83 -25.23 25.98 18.85
CA THR A 83 -24.14 25.25 19.51
C THR A 83 -23.85 23.89 18.87
N ILE A 84 -22.57 23.58 18.62
CA ILE A 84 -22.13 22.28 18.14
C ILE A 84 -21.38 21.57 19.27
N SER A 85 -21.88 20.39 19.63
CA SER A 85 -21.18 19.40 20.43
C SER A 85 -19.94 18.92 19.67
N ALA A 86 -18.77 19.06 20.30
CA ALA A 86 -17.55 18.42 19.84
C ALA A 86 -17.75 16.91 19.84
N ALA A 87 -17.72 16.28 18.65
CA ALA A 87 -17.60 14.84 18.57
C ALA A 87 -16.25 14.45 19.16
N SER A 88 -16.28 13.54 20.13
CA SER A 88 -15.11 12.99 20.82
C SER A 88 -14.10 12.44 19.81
N SER A 89 -12.83 12.80 20.01
CA SER A 89 -11.66 12.16 19.43
C SER A 89 -11.81 10.64 19.55
N GLY A 90 -12.03 9.95 18.42
CA GLY A 90 -12.00 8.49 18.39
C GLY A 90 -10.58 8.02 18.71
N ASP A 91 -10.45 7.12 19.68
CA ASP A 91 -9.21 6.39 19.91
C ASP A 91 -8.83 5.66 18.63
N ASN A 92 -7.62 5.92 18.17
CA ASN A 92 -7.05 5.29 17.00
C ASN A 92 -5.96 4.34 17.50
N ASP A 93 -6.40 3.19 18.01
CA ASP A 93 -5.61 2.26 18.83
C ASP A 93 -4.70 1.31 18.02
N VAL A 94 -4.65 1.43 16.69
CA VAL A 94 -3.82 0.54 15.88
C VAL A 94 -2.36 1.00 15.96
N GLU A 95 -1.56 0.23 16.69
CA GLU A 95 -0.12 0.44 16.83
C GLU A 95 0.58 0.23 15.48
N GLU A 96 1.55 1.10 15.19
CA GLU A 96 2.36 0.97 13.99
C GLU A 96 3.24 -0.29 14.04
N PRO A 97 3.30 -1.08 12.96
CA PRO A 97 4.16 -2.26 12.89
C PRO A 97 5.62 -1.93 13.17
N LYS A 98 6.27 -2.77 13.96
CA LYS A 98 7.69 -2.60 14.28
C LYS A 98 8.52 -2.88 13.04
N GLN A 99 9.31 -1.89 12.64
CA GLN A 99 10.16 -1.93 11.45
C GLN A 99 10.96 -3.24 11.34
N LEU A 100 10.74 -3.98 10.25
CA LEU A 100 11.43 -5.22 9.97
C LEU A 100 12.73 -4.97 9.18
N THR A 101 13.83 -4.79 9.90
CA THR A 101 15.16 -4.60 9.30
C THR A 101 15.85 -5.94 8.98
N ALA A 102 16.87 -5.91 8.11
CA ALA A 102 17.70 -7.09 7.82
C ALA A 102 18.30 -7.71 9.10
N ARG A 103 18.72 -6.85 10.04
CA ARG A 103 19.24 -7.26 11.34
C ARG A 103 18.17 -7.96 12.17
N ALA A 104 16.99 -7.36 12.32
CA ALA A 104 15.89 -7.94 13.09
C ALA A 104 15.48 -9.31 12.51
N LEU A 105 15.43 -9.41 11.18
CA LEU A 105 15.10 -10.65 10.48
C LEU A 105 16.17 -11.74 10.68
N ALA A 106 17.45 -11.37 10.63
CA ALA A 106 18.56 -12.30 10.85
C ALA A 106 18.67 -12.76 12.32
N GLU A 107 18.40 -11.87 13.29
CA GLU A 107 18.40 -12.19 14.72
C GLU A 107 17.18 -13.04 15.11
N GLY A 108 16.01 -12.77 14.53
CA GLY A 108 14.78 -13.53 14.79
C GLY A 108 14.74 -14.92 14.15
N LEU A 109 15.41 -15.07 13.01
CA LEU A 109 15.52 -16.33 12.25
C LEU A 109 16.99 -16.60 11.90
N PRO A 110 17.81 -17.01 12.88
CA PRO A 110 19.24 -17.22 12.68
C PRO A 110 19.51 -18.48 11.87
N ILE A 111 20.51 -18.42 10.98
CA ILE A 111 21.07 -19.61 10.34
C ILE A 111 22.24 -20.06 11.22
N SER A 112 22.12 -21.25 11.82
CA SER A 112 23.15 -21.85 12.68
C SER A 112 24.51 -21.91 11.96
N GLY A 113 25.60 -21.69 12.72
CA GLY A 113 26.96 -21.80 12.19
C GLY A 113 27.30 -23.22 11.69
N PRO A 114 28.47 -23.40 11.05
CA PRO A 114 28.83 -24.69 10.48
C PRO A 114 28.84 -25.82 11.52
N PRO A 115 28.35 -27.03 11.18
CA PRO A 115 27.77 -27.42 9.89
C PRO A 115 26.29 -27.03 9.74
N VAL A 116 25.93 -26.44 8.60
CA VAL A 116 24.54 -26.08 8.27
C VAL A 116 23.81 -27.29 7.71
N VAL A 117 22.71 -27.69 8.34
CA VAL A 117 21.81 -28.71 7.80
C VAL A 117 20.96 -28.07 6.69
N VAL A 118 20.95 -28.67 5.49
CA VAL A 118 20.27 -28.09 4.31
C VAL A 118 18.77 -27.87 4.53
N SER A 119 18.10 -28.78 5.26
CA SER A 119 16.68 -28.64 5.59
C SER A 119 16.43 -27.45 6.51
N GLU A 120 17.27 -27.26 7.53
CA GLU A 120 17.18 -26.12 8.46
C GLU A 120 17.42 -24.79 7.74
N LEU A 121 18.38 -24.75 6.80
CA LEU A 121 18.59 -23.59 5.94
C LEU A 121 17.34 -23.27 5.13
N ALA A 122 16.78 -24.26 4.43
CA ALA A 122 15.60 -24.07 3.60
C ALA A 122 14.37 -23.61 4.42
N GLU A 123 14.17 -24.16 5.62
CA GLU A 123 13.13 -23.73 6.55
C GLU A 123 13.34 -22.30 7.03
N THR A 124 14.58 -21.94 7.38
CA THR A 124 14.92 -20.59 7.82
C THR A 124 14.67 -19.56 6.71
N LEU A 125 15.06 -19.85 5.47
CA LEU A 125 14.83 -18.96 4.33
C LEU A 125 13.34 -18.79 4.04
N ARG A 126 12.56 -19.87 4.07
CA ARG A 126 11.09 -19.80 3.97
C ARG A 126 10.49 -18.98 5.10
N GLY A 127 10.97 -19.17 6.33
CA GLY A 127 10.55 -18.39 7.49
C GLY A 127 10.83 -16.91 7.33
N ARG A 128 12.00 -16.53 6.78
CA ARG A 128 12.36 -15.13 6.54
C ARG A 128 11.46 -14.49 5.49
N THR A 129 11.23 -15.18 4.37
CA THR A 129 10.30 -14.72 3.33
C THR A 129 8.88 -14.56 3.90
N ALA A 130 8.38 -15.55 4.65
CA ALA A 130 7.06 -15.49 5.27
C ALA A 130 6.92 -14.37 6.31
N ALA A 131 7.97 -14.11 7.10
CA ALA A 131 7.98 -13.03 8.08
C ALA A 131 7.90 -11.64 7.41
N VAL A 132 8.56 -11.46 6.27
CA VAL A 132 8.48 -10.22 5.49
C VAL A 132 7.08 -10.04 4.91
N ALA A 133 6.52 -11.09 4.30
CA ALA A 133 5.15 -11.05 3.78
C ALA A 133 4.12 -10.77 4.89
N ALA A 134 4.28 -11.37 6.08
CA ALA A 134 3.44 -11.10 7.24
C ALA A 134 3.54 -9.65 7.73
N TYR A 135 4.75 -9.11 7.82
CA TYR A 135 4.97 -7.70 8.20
C TYR A 135 4.30 -6.73 7.21
N LEU A 136 4.40 -6.99 5.91
CA LEU A 136 3.75 -6.14 4.90
C LEU A 136 2.22 -6.20 5.00
N ARG A 137 1.64 -7.36 5.36
CA ARG A 137 0.21 -7.47 5.65
C ARG A 137 -0.20 -6.69 6.89
N GLU A 138 0.60 -6.72 7.95
CA GLU A 138 0.37 -5.87 9.13
C GLU A 138 0.43 -4.38 8.77
N LEU A 139 1.33 -4.01 7.85
CA LEU A 139 1.42 -2.64 7.33
C LEU A 139 0.18 -2.24 6.51
N VAL A 140 -0.37 -3.15 5.70
CA VAL A 140 -1.64 -2.95 5.00
C VAL A 140 -2.76 -2.63 5.98
N GLU A 141 -2.96 -3.48 6.99
CA GLU A 141 -4.00 -3.29 8.00
C GLU A 141 -3.83 -1.96 8.75
N TYR A 142 -2.59 -1.61 9.08
CA TYR A 142 -2.27 -0.33 9.70
C TYR A 142 -2.64 0.86 8.80
N VAL A 143 -2.29 0.84 7.51
CA VAL A 143 -2.60 1.93 6.57
C VAL A 143 -4.11 2.09 6.39
N LEU A 144 -4.86 0.98 6.25
CA LEU A 144 -6.33 1.02 6.15
C LEU A 144 -6.96 1.62 7.41
N ALA A 145 -6.55 1.16 8.59
CA ALA A 145 -7.08 1.66 9.85
C ALA A 145 -6.81 3.16 10.04
N GLN A 146 -5.59 3.63 9.74
CA GLN A 146 -5.23 5.03 9.84
C GLN A 146 -5.98 5.90 8.82
N THR A 147 -6.17 5.39 7.59
CA THR A 147 -6.95 6.07 6.55
C THR A 147 -8.40 6.28 6.97
N ASP A 148 -9.04 5.21 7.47
CA ASP A 148 -10.41 5.24 7.99
C ASP A 148 -10.56 6.21 9.17
N ALA A 149 -9.60 6.22 10.08
CA ALA A 149 -9.61 7.14 11.20
C ALA A 149 -9.51 8.60 10.78
N VAL A 150 -8.67 8.93 9.79
CA VAL A 150 -8.58 10.30 9.25
C VAL A 150 -9.87 10.69 8.54
N ALA A 151 -10.46 9.80 7.74
CA ALA A 151 -11.73 10.05 7.07
C ALA A 151 -12.85 10.43 8.07
N ARG A 152 -12.84 9.82 9.27
CA ARG A 152 -13.75 10.16 10.37
C ARG A 152 -13.33 11.45 11.11
N ASN A 153 -12.04 11.60 11.41
CA ASN A 153 -11.49 12.72 12.14
C ASN A 153 -10.17 13.21 11.52
N LEU A 154 -10.23 14.35 10.83
CA LEU A 154 -9.13 14.89 10.01
C LEU A 154 -7.90 15.32 10.82
N ASP A 155 -8.02 15.44 12.15
CA ASP A 155 -6.96 15.92 13.03
C ASP A 155 -6.14 14.78 13.68
N VAL A 156 -6.42 13.51 13.36
CA VAL A 156 -5.81 12.36 14.04
C VAL A 156 -4.39 12.09 13.56
N VAL A 157 -4.19 11.95 12.24
CA VAL A 157 -2.89 11.65 11.62
C VAL A 157 -2.77 12.39 10.29
N SER A 158 -1.54 12.75 9.92
CA SER A 158 -1.22 13.30 8.60
C SER A 158 -1.13 12.17 7.56
N LEU A 159 -2.13 12.04 6.66
CA LEU A 159 -2.11 11.07 5.56
C LEU A 159 -0.85 11.18 4.68
N PRO A 160 -0.36 12.37 4.30
CA PRO A 160 0.89 12.46 3.55
C PRO A 160 2.08 11.86 4.31
N ASN A 161 2.15 11.99 5.63
CA ASN A 161 3.21 11.37 6.40
C ASN A 161 2.97 9.86 6.58
N LEU A 162 1.73 9.41 6.73
CA LEU A 162 1.36 8.00 6.80
C LEU A 162 1.85 7.27 5.54
N TYR A 163 1.45 7.72 4.35
CA TYR A 163 1.80 7.05 3.09
C TYR A 163 3.29 7.08 2.82
N LYS A 164 3.96 8.21 3.11
CA LYS A 164 5.42 8.28 3.04
C LYS A 164 6.08 7.19 3.89
N ARG A 165 5.67 7.06 5.15
CA ARG A 165 6.24 6.09 6.09
C ARG A 165 5.91 4.66 5.71
N ALA A 166 4.73 4.41 5.15
CA ALA A 166 4.37 3.11 4.61
C ALA A 166 5.31 2.72 3.46
N GLY A 167 5.55 3.61 2.50
CA GLY A 167 6.53 3.40 1.42
C GLY A 167 7.95 3.13 1.93
N GLU A 168 8.44 3.93 2.89
CA GLU A 168 9.75 3.73 3.52
C GLU A 168 9.83 2.37 4.25
N SER A 169 8.76 2.00 4.96
CA SER A 169 8.66 0.73 5.68
C SER A 169 8.65 -0.48 4.75
N SER A 170 7.91 -0.41 3.65
CA SER A 170 7.91 -1.42 2.60
C SER A 170 9.29 -1.58 1.97
N LEU A 171 9.94 -0.46 1.61
CA LEU A 171 11.33 -0.47 1.11
C LEU A 171 12.28 -1.19 2.07
N ILE A 172 12.22 -0.86 3.36
CA ILE A 172 13.11 -1.46 4.36
C ILE A 172 12.88 -2.97 4.51
N ALA A 173 11.62 -3.41 4.51
CA ALA A 173 11.27 -4.82 4.59
C ALA A 173 11.72 -5.60 3.34
N VAL A 174 11.56 -5.03 2.15
CA VAL A 174 12.08 -5.63 0.90
C VAL A 174 13.59 -5.72 0.92
N GLN A 175 14.29 -4.66 1.32
CA GLN A 175 15.75 -4.71 1.41
C GLN A 175 16.22 -5.72 2.47
N ALA A 176 15.46 -5.90 3.57
CA ALA A 176 15.73 -6.94 4.55
C ALA A 176 15.60 -8.34 3.95
N TRP A 177 14.54 -8.60 3.20
CA TRP A 177 14.36 -9.86 2.47
C TRP A 177 15.49 -10.10 1.46
N ARG A 178 15.77 -9.11 0.60
CA ARG A 178 16.81 -9.21 -0.42
C ARG A 178 18.16 -9.53 0.19
N HIS A 179 18.57 -8.79 1.22
CA HIS A 179 19.86 -8.98 1.86
C HIS A 179 19.99 -10.36 2.54
N THR A 180 18.94 -10.81 3.24
CA THR A 180 19.00 -12.00 4.09
C THR A 180 18.60 -13.30 3.38
N VAL A 181 17.97 -13.20 2.20
CA VAL A 181 17.44 -14.35 1.44
C VAL A 181 17.98 -14.34 0.01
N VAL A 182 17.68 -13.30 -0.77
CA VAL A 182 17.98 -13.27 -2.22
C VAL A 182 19.48 -13.21 -2.50
N GLU A 183 20.16 -12.22 -1.94
CA GLU A 183 21.59 -11.96 -2.15
C GLU A 183 22.44 -13.02 -1.45
N ALA A 184 22.02 -13.46 -0.25
CA ALA A 184 22.72 -14.47 0.53
C ALA A 184 22.58 -15.89 -0.07
N HIS A 185 21.43 -16.21 -0.69
CA HIS A 185 21.10 -17.55 -1.17
C HIS A 185 20.44 -17.57 -2.56
N PRO A 186 21.07 -17.01 -3.60
CA PRO A 186 20.44 -16.81 -4.90
C PRO A 186 20.10 -18.11 -5.63
N ALA A 187 20.84 -19.20 -5.38
CA ALA A 187 20.53 -20.50 -5.96
C ALA A 187 19.21 -21.09 -5.42
N PHE A 188 18.93 -20.88 -4.13
CA PHE A 188 17.69 -21.32 -3.50
C PHE A 188 16.50 -20.51 -4.01
N VAL A 189 16.64 -19.19 -4.09
CA VAL A 189 15.58 -18.31 -4.62
C VAL A 189 15.23 -18.68 -6.07
N ARG A 190 16.22 -18.93 -6.94
CA ARG A 190 15.97 -19.39 -8.31
C ARG A 190 15.17 -20.70 -8.38
N THR A 191 15.36 -21.61 -7.44
CA THR A 191 14.58 -22.86 -7.39
C THR A 191 13.17 -22.65 -6.85
N MET A 192 12.93 -21.59 -6.08
CA MET A 192 11.63 -21.27 -5.50
C MET A 192 10.78 -20.35 -6.39
N ARG A 193 11.39 -19.61 -7.32
CA ARG A 193 10.66 -18.68 -8.22
C ARG A 193 9.53 -19.39 -8.97
N GLY A 194 8.34 -18.80 -8.99
CA GLY A 194 7.17 -19.33 -9.68
C GLY A 194 6.35 -20.34 -8.85
N HIS A 195 6.69 -20.55 -7.58
CA HIS A 195 5.93 -21.46 -6.70
C HIS A 195 4.58 -20.88 -6.25
N ASN A 196 4.38 -19.56 -6.34
CA ASN A 196 3.16 -18.89 -5.94
C ASN A 196 2.87 -17.71 -6.88
N PRO A 197 2.54 -17.96 -8.16
CA PRO A 197 2.45 -16.93 -9.18
C PRO A 197 1.46 -15.82 -8.76
N PRO A 198 1.85 -14.53 -8.83
CA PRO A 198 1.03 -13.42 -8.34
C PRO A 198 -0.31 -13.27 -9.07
N PRO A 199 -1.46 -13.34 -8.36
CA PRO A 199 -2.78 -13.04 -8.91
C PRO A 199 -2.86 -11.73 -9.69
N PHE A 200 -2.20 -10.66 -9.25
CA PHE A 200 -2.29 -9.35 -9.92
C PHE A 200 -1.77 -9.38 -11.37
N LEU A 201 -0.85 -10.28 -11.71
CA LEU A 201 -0.35 -10.41 -13.09
C LEU A 201 -1.43 -10.94 -14.04
N GLU A 202 -2.30 -11.82 -13.56
CA GLU A 202 -3.45 -12.28 -14.35
C GLU A 202 -4.42 -11.11 -14.60
N GLU A 203 -4.67 -10.30 -13.58
CA GLU A 203 -5.54 -9.13 -13.72
C GLU A 203 -4.94 -8.10 -14.68
N ARG A 204 -3.64 -7.80 -14.56
CA ARG A 204 -2.92 -6.90 -15.48
C ARG A 204 -3.02 -7.39 -16.92
N ALA A 205 -2.83 -8.69 -17.16
CA ALA A 205 -2.99 -9.30 -18.48
C ALA A 205 -4.43 -9.19 -19.02
N ARG A 206 -5.45 -9.36 -18.15
CA ARG A 206 -6.86 -9.15 -18.51
C ARG A 206 -7.13 -7.70 -18.92
N ILE A 207 -6.64 -6.73 -18.14
CA ILE A 207 -6.79 -5.29 -18.41
C ILE A 207 -6.12 -4.93 -19.74
N ASP A 208 -4.89 -5.38 -19.97
CA ASP A 208 -4.15 -5.10 -21.21
C ASP A 208 -4.89 -5.61 -22.46
N ALA A 209 -5.48 -6.81 -22.37
CA ALA A 209 -6.29 -7.37 -23.44
C ALA A 209 -7.54 -6.52 -23.74
N VAL A 210 -8.18 -5.96 -22.71
CA VAL A 210 -9.31 -5.03 -22.86
C VAL A 210 -8.85 -3.72 -23.49
N VAL A 211 -7.77 -3.11 -22.99
CA VAL A 211 -7.20 -1.87 -23.52
C VAL A 211 -6.81 -2.02 -24.98
N ALA A 212 -6.15 -3.13 -25.35
CA ALA A 212 -5.80 -3.44 -26.74
C ALA A 212 -7.06 -3.52 -27.63
N ARG A 213 -8.14 -4.15 -27.16
CA ARG A 213 -9.42 -4.23 -27.88
C ARG A 213 -10.07 -2.86 -28.07
N VAL A 214 -10.06 -2.01 -27.04
CA VAL A 214 -10.59 -0.64 -27.12
C VAL A 214 -9.77 0.20 -28.08
N ARG A 215 -8.43 0.14 -28.02
CA ARG A 215 -7.53 0.82 -28.96
C ARG A 215 -7.81 0.38 -30.40
N ALA A 216 -7.92 -0.93 -30.65
CA ALA A 216 -8.25 -1.47 -31.97
C ALA A 216 -9.63 -1.00 -32.47
N LYS A 217 -10.64 -0.93 -31.60
CA LYS A 217 -11.98 -0.42 -31.95
C LYS A 217 -11.94 1.07 -32.32
N ARG A 218 -11.24 1.90 -31.53
CA ARG A 218 -11.06 3.34 -31.81
C ARG A 218 -10.34 3.57 -33.14
N GLN A 219 -9.30 2.80 -33.43
CA GLN A 219 -8.58 2.87 -34.71
C GLN A 219 -9.47 2.51 -35.90
N LYS A 220 -10.29 1.45 -35.79
CA LYS A 220 -11.27 1.09 -36.83
C LYS A 220 -12.31 2.18 -37.06
N GLN A 221 -12.82 2.80 -35.99
CA GLN A 221 -13.80 3.90 -36.10
C GLN A 221 -13.20 5.15 -36.74
N ALA A 222 -11.98 5.52 -36.36
CA ALA A 222 -11.24 6.61 -36.99
C ALA A 222 -10.99 6.35 -38.49
N ALA A 223 -10.62 5.12 -38.86
CA ALA A 223 -10.43 4.72 -40.25
C ALA A 223 -11.72 4.64 -41.09
N THR A 224 -12.89 4.56 -40.45
CA THR A 224 -14.20 4.53 -41.16
C THR A 224 -14.82 5.92 -41.31
N THR A 225 -14.30 6.91 -40.58
CA THR A 225 -14.80 8.30 -40.56
C THR A 225 -13.91 9.24 -41.37
N ALA A 226 -12.77 8.76 -41.86
CA ALA A 226 -11.85 9.42 -42.79
C ALA A 226 -12.14 8.97 -44.23
#